data_AF-A0A7C3YPA3-F1
#
_entry.id   AF-A0A7C3YPA3-F1
#
_cell.length_a   1.000
_cell.length_b   1.000
_cell.length_c   1.000
_cell.angle_alpha   90.00
_cell.angle_beta   90.00
_cell.angle_gamma   90.00
#
_symmetry.space_group_name_H-M   'P 1'
#
loop_
_entity.id
_entity.type
_entity.pdbx_description
1 polymer ?
#
loop_
_entity_poly.entity_id
_entity_poly.type
_entity_poly.pdbx_seq_one_letter_code
_entity_poly.pdbx_strand_id
1 'polypeptide(L)'
;MSTVAIVEASYENCREAVEGTFALFPLILEGKKVVIKPNALRSAAPEEAVTTHPAVLRAVIAEVVRRHPASLVVGDNPGVFSYGMNEKTFADTGLMAAAGPYYQNLGADTVVREIDSPYIARAPVARVIVEADV
;
A
#
# COMPACT_ATOMS: atom_id res chain seq x y z
N MET A 1 -16.09 -3.86 -20.32
CA MET A 1 -16.15 -5.24 -19.78
C MET A 1 -15.03 -5.32 -18.76
N SER A 2 -15.29 -5.75 -17.53
CA SER A 2 -14.25 -5.83 -16.49
C SER A 2 -13.38 -7.05 -16.71
N THR A 3 -12.07 -6.90 -16.57
CA THR A 3 -11.09 -8.00 -16.66
C THR A 3 -10.70 -8.44 -15.25
N VAL A 4 -10.67 -9.74 -15.01
CA VAL A 4 -10.23 -10.35 -13.75
C VAL A 4 -9.16 -11.39 -14.08
N ALA A 5 -8.06 -11.39 -13.31
CA ALA A 5 -7.00 -12.39 -13.42
C ALA A 5 -6.89 -13.16 -12.11
N ILE A 6 -6.72 -14.48 -12.22
CA ILE A 6 -6.43 -15.38 -11.10
C ILE A 6 -5.18 -16.16 -11.51
N VAL A 7 -4.14 -16.10 -10.68
CA VAL A 7 -2.84 -16.73 -10.93
C VAL A 7 -2.49 -17.57 -9.71
N GLU A 8 -2.15 -18.83 -9.93
CA GLU A 8 -1.63 -19.69 -8.86
C GLU A 8 -0.22 -19.24 -8.48
N ALA A 9 0.00 -18.98 -7.18
CA ALA A 9 1.26 -18.52 -6.65
C ALA A 9 1.40 -18.86 -5.16
N SER A 10 2.63 -18.84 -4.67
CA SER A 10 3.02 -18.90 -3.27
C SER A 10 3.86 -17.66 -2.91
N TYR A 11 4.23 -17.50 -1.64
CA TYR A 11 5.05 -16.34 -1.26
C TYR A 11 6.49 -16.44 -1.75
N GLU A 12 6.96 -17.64 -2.07
CA GLU A 12 8.28 -17.92 -2.63
C GLU A 12 8.39 -17.52 -4.11
N ASN A 13 7.29 -17.61 -4.87
CA ASN A 13 7.23 -17.30 -6.32
C ASN A 13 6.20 -16.21 -6.67
N CYS A 14 5.79 -15.39 -5.69
CA CYS A 14 4.81 -14.34 -5.92
C CYS A 14 5.31 -13.24 -6.86
N ARG A 15 6.63 -13.14 -7.09
CA ARG A 15 7.22 -12.16 -7.99
C ARG A 15 6.70 -12.33 -9.42
N GLU A 16 6.74 -13.54 -9.97
CA GLU A 16 6.29 -13.81 -11.34
C GLU A 16 4.80 -13.49 -11.50
N ALA A 17 3.99 -13.81 -10.49
CA ALA A 17 2.56 -13.48 -10.48
C ALA A 17 2.31 -11.96 -10.46
N VAL A 18 3.08 -11.20 -9.68
CA VAL A 18 3.00 -9.73 -9.64
C VAL A 18 3.43 -9.13 -10.97
N GLU A 19 4.57 -9.55 -11.53
CA GLU A 19 5.05 -9.10 -12.84
C GLU A 19 4.01 -9.36 -13.94
N GLY A 20 3.44 -10.57 -13.98
CA GLY A 20 2.36 -10.92 -14.89
C GLY A 20 1.11 -10.06 -14.69
N THR A 21 0.77 -9.72 -13.44
CA THR A 21 -0.36 -8.83 -13.14
C THR A 21 -0.13 -7.43 -13.72
N PHE A 22 1.06 -6.85 -13.57
CA PHE A 22 1.36 -5.55 -14.19
C PHE A 22 1.40 -5.58 -15.73
N ALA A 23 1.64 -6.75 -16.34
CA ALA A 23 1.53 -6.91 -17.78
C ALA A 23 0.07 -7.01 -18.25
N LEU A 24 -0.79 -7.67 -17.47
CA LEU A 24 -2.22 -7.77 -17.76
C LEU A 24 -2.97 -6.46 -17.48
N PHE A 25 -2.52 -5.69 -16.49
CA PHE A 25 -3.08 -4.41 -16.08
C PHE A 25 -2.00 -3.32 -16.16
N PRO A 26 -1.64 -2.86 -17.37
CA PRO A 26 -0.55 -1.91 -17.54
C PRO A 26 -0.86 -0.57 -16.88
N LEU A 27 0.08 -0.10 -16.07
CA LEU A 27 0.06 1.21 -15.43
C LEU A 27 1.19 2.08 -15.95
N ILE A 28 0.88 3.31 -16.34
CA ILE A 28 1.87 4.33 -16.70
C ILE A 28 2.24 5.07 -15.42
N LEU A 29 3.37 4.66 -14.81
CA LEU A 29 3.86 5.24 -13.55
C LEU A 29 5.00 6.24 -13.74
N GLU A 30 5.56 6.36 -14.95
CA GLU A 30 6.69 7.25 -15.21
C GLU A 30 6.35 8.70 -14.83
N GLY A 31 7.17 9.30 -13.97
CA GLY A 31 6.97 10.67 -13.48
C GLY A 31 5.76 10.86 -12.56
N LYS A 32 5.10 9.79 -12.10
CA LYS A 32 3.93 9.86 -11.20
C LYS A 32 4.32 9.83 -9.73
N LYS A 33 3.54 10.48 -8.87
CA LYS A 33 3.57 10.29 -7.43
C LYS A 33 2.72 9.08 -7.08
N VAL A 34 3.35 7.99 -6.62
CA VAL A 34 2.68 6.71 -6.36
C VAL A 34 2.60 6.45 -4.86
N VAL A 35 1.44 5.99 -4.38
CA VAL A 35 1.27 5.47 -3.03
C VAL A 35 0.86 4.00 -3.06
N ILE A 36 1.63 3.14 -2.38
CA ILE A 36 1.25 1.75 -2.13
C ILE A 36 0.69 1.62 -0.72
N LYS A 37 -0.55 1.14 -0.61
CA LYS A 37 -1.22 0.88 0.68
C LYS A 37 -1.27 -0.62 0.98
N PRO A 38 -0.23 -1.24 1.59
CA PRO A 38 -0.29 -2.64 1.99
C PRO A 38 -1.29 -2.76 3.15
N ASN A 39 -2.24 -3.69 3.07
CA ASN A 39 -3.22 -3.87 4.14
C ASN A 39 -2.49 -4.27 5.43
N ALA A 40 -2.57 -3.45 6.48
CA ALA A 40 -1.85 -3.67 7.74
C ALA A 40 -2.76 -3.90 8.96
N LEU A 41 -4.08 -3.74 8.82
CA LEU A 41 -5.18 -3.87 9.81
C LEU A 41 -4.85 -3.92 11.32
N ARG A 42 -4.09 -4.92 11.78
CA ARG A 42 -3.50 -5.02 13.12
C ARG A 42 -2.21 -5.85 13.08
N SER A 43 -1.40 -5.78 14.13
CA SER A 43 -0.28 -6.72 14.31
C SER A 43 -0.80 -8.17 14.33
N ALA A 44 -0.26 -8.99 13.44
CA ALA A 44 -0.58 -10.40 13.25
C ALA A 44 0.59 -11.07 12.53
N ALA A 45 0.76 -12.38 12.74
CA ALA A 45 1.73 -13.15 11.98
C ALA A 45 1.30 -13.21 10.50
N PRO A 46 2.25 -13.26 9.53
CA PRO A 46 1.92 -13.28 8.10
C PRO A 46 0.98 -14.44 7.69
N GLU A 47 1.07 -15.58 8.39
CA GLU A 47 0.27 -16.79 8.15
C GLU A 47 -1.21 -16.60 8.52
N GLU A 48 -1.53 -15.61 9.36
CA GLU A 48 -2.92 -15.29 9.73
C GLU A 48 -3.68 -14.57 8.58
N ALA A 49 -2.99 -14.15 7.52
CA ALA A 49 -3.56 -13.41 6.38
C ALA A 49 -4.35 -12.14 6.76
N VAL A 50 -4.05 -11.57 7.94
CA VAL A 50 -4.62 -10.30 8.42
C VAL A 50 -3.92 -9.11 7.78
N THR A 51 -2.63 -9.26 7.47
CA THR A 51 -1.81 -8.23 6.83
C THR A 51 -1.20 -8.74 5.53
N THR A 52 -0.87 -7.83 4.62
CA THR A 52 -0.20 -8.19 3.37
C THR A 52 1.13 -8.88 3.68
N HIS A 53 1.39 -10.01 3.02
CA HIS A 53 2.65 -10.71 3.22
C HIS A 53 3.84 -9.86 2.71
N PRO A 54 4.95 -9.73 3.47
CA PRO A 54 6.09 -8.90 3.09
C PRO A 54 6.71 -9.22 1.71
N ALA A 55 6.65 -10.49 1.28
CA ALA A 55 7.14 -10.89 -0.04
C ALA A 55 6.36 -10.23 -1.19
N VAL A 56 5.03 -10.15 -1.06
CA VAL A 56 4.16 -9.52 -2.06
C VAL A 56 4.44 -8.02 -2.14
N LEU A 57 4.55 -7.35 -0.99
CA LEU A 57 4.88 -5.92 -0.96
C LEU A 57 6.24 -5.64 -1.64
N ARG A 58 7.27 -6.44 -1.36
CA ARG A 58 8.58 -6.30 -2.03
C ARG A 58 8.49 -6.46 -3.54
N ALA A 59 7.71 -7.44 -4.02
CA ALA A 59 7.51 -7.66 -5.45
C ALA A 59 6.81 -6.46 -6.12
N VAL A 60 5.75 -5.93 -5.48
CA VAL A 60 5.03 -4.75 -6.00
C VAL A 60 5.93 -3.51 -6.01
N ILE A 61 6.69 -3.25 -4.92
CA ILE A 61 7.64 -2.14 -4.87
C ILE A 61 8.66 -2.25 -5.99
N ALA A 62 9.23 -3.44 -6.23
CA ALA A 62 10.21 -3.65 -7.30
C ALA A 62 9.62 -3.32 -8.68
N GLU A 63 8.39 -3.76 -8.97
CA GLU A 63 7.72 -3.45 -10.23
C GLU A 63 7.37 -1.97 -10.39
N VAL A 64 6.97 -1.29 -9.30
CA VAL A 64 6.69 0.15 -9.33
C VAL A 64 7.97 0.94 -9.57
N VAL A 65 9.05 0.65 -8.84
CA VAL A 65 10.35 1.34 -9.00
C VAL A 65 10.91 1.19 -10.41
N ARG A 66 10.77 -0.02 -11.02
CA ARG A 66 11.20 -0.29 -12.40
C ARG A 66 10.47 0.57 -13.45
N ARG A 67 9.34 1.18 -13.10
CA ARG A 67 8.55 2.07 -13.97
C ARG A 67 8.82 3.56 -13.75
N HIS A 68 9.87 3.89 -13.01
CA HIS A 68 10.40 5.25 -12.86
C HIS A 68 9.39 6.31 -12.37
N PRO A 69 8.68 6.07 -11.24
CA PRO A 69 7.83 7.08 -10.64
C PRO A 69 8.64 8.29 -10.20
N ALA A 70 8.01 9.47 -10.17
CA ALA A 70 8.61 10.67 -9.58
C ALA A 70 8.84 10.51 -8.08
N SER A 71 7.93 9.81 -7.39
CA SER A 71 8.08 9.44 -5.98
C SER A 71 7.28 8.19 -5.66
N LEU A 72 7.74 7.42 -4.67
CA LEU A 72 7.02 6.28 -4.12
C LEU A 72 6.91 6.43 -2.60
N VAL A 73 5.69 6.29 -2.09
CA VAL A 73 5.40 6.18 -0.66
C VAL A 73 4.68 4.87 -0.39
N VAL A 74 5.05 4.21 0.70
CA VAL A 74 4.43 2.98 1.18
C VAL A 74 3.91 3.22 2.60
N GLY A 75 2.64 2.97 2.84
CA GLY A 75 2.07 3.15 4.18
C GLY A 75 0.62 2.74 4.26
N ASP A 76 0.14 2.48 5.47
CA ASP A 76 -1.27 2.22 5.75
C ASP A 76 -1.62 2.81 7.12
N ASN A 77 -2.91 3.09 7.31
CA ASN A 77 -3.47 3.55 8.57
C ASN A 77 -4.45 2.47 9.06
N PRO A 78 -3.97 1.40 9.73
CA PRO A 78 -4.85 0.49 10.43
C PRO A 78 -5.69 1.31 11.42
N GLY A 79 -7.00 1.11 11.45
CA GLY A 79 -7.99 1.91 12.21
C GLY A 79 -7.89 1.78 13.74
N VAL A 80 -6.68 1.62 14.27
CA VAL A 80 -6.38 1.41 15.69
C VAL A 80 -6.12 2.77 16.34
N PHE A 81 -6.88 3.02 17.40
CA PHE A 81 -7.16 4.30 18.08
C PHE A 81 -5.96 5.07 18.70
N SER A 82 -4.71 4.81 18.32
CA SER A 82 -3.55 5.52 18.91
C SER A 82 -2.44 5.87 17.90
N TYR A 83 -1.96 7.10 18.01
CA TYR A 83 -0.79 7.64 17.32
C TYR A 83 0.45 6.84 17.76
N GLY A 84 0.94 5.94 16.90
CA GLY A 84 2.07 5.04 17.19
C GLY A 84 1.81 3.57 16.88
N MET A 85 0.54 3.17 16.74
CA MET A 85 0.19 1.80 16.33
C MET A 85 0.58 1.50 14.89
N ASN A 86 0.62 2.51 14.00
CA ASN A 86 0.99 2.31 12.60
C ASN A 86 2.43 1.78 12.44
N GLU A 87 3.40 2.48 13.01
CA GLU A 87 4.81 2.07 12.95
C GLU A 87 5.03 0.74 13.65
N LYS A 88 4.41 0.55 14.81
CA LYS A 88 4.46 -0.72 15.53
C LYS A 88 3.89 -1.87 14.71
N THR A 89 2.73 -1.70 14.09
CA THR A 89 2.13 -2.73 13.24
C THR A 89 2.98 -3.03 12.03
N PHE A 90 3.56 -2.01 11.37
CA PHE A 90 4.50 -2.24 10.28
C PHE A 90 5.76 -2.98 10.73
N ALA A 91 6.28 -2.66 11.91
CA ALA A 91 7.43 -3.36 12.48
C ALA A 91 7.11 -4.82 12.82
N ASP A 92 6.03 -5.07 13.57
CA ASP A 92 5.62 -6.40 14.03
C ASP A 92 5.28 -7.35 12.85
N THR A 93 4.80 -6.82 11.73
CA THR A 93 4.39 -7.60 10.55
C THR A 93 5.50 -7.78 9.52
N GLY A 94 6.67 -7.16 9.73
CA GLY A 94 7.76 -7.14 8.76
C GLY A 94 7.51 -6.25 7.53
N LEU A 95 6.37 -5.55 7.47
CA LEU A 95 6.06 -4.58 6.41
C LEU A 95 7.01 -3.39 6.44
N MET A 96 7.49 -2.97 7.61
CA MET A 96 8.48 -1.90 7.75
C MET A 96 9.77 -2.24 6.97
N ALA A 97 10.30 -3.46 7.19
CA ALA A 97 11.50 -3.92 6.52
C ALA A 97 11.28 -4.12 5.01
N ALA A 98 10.08 -4.55 4.59
CA ALA A 98 9.72 -4.68 3.18
C ALA A 98 9.58 -3.32 2.47
N ALA A 99 9.01 -2.32 3.15
CA ALA A 99 8.87 -0.96 2.63
C ALA A 99 10.21 -0.22 2.58
N GLY A 100 11.10 -0.46 3.54
CA GLY A 100 12.43 0.12 3.59
C GLY A 100 12.39 1.65 3.54
N PRO A 101 13.13 2.31 2.63
CA PRO A 101 13.19 3.77 2.55
C PRO A 101 11.89 4.42 2.07
N TYR A 102 10.94 3.63 1.55
CA TYR A 102 9.67 4.15 1.04
C TYR A 102 8.59 4.26 2.13
N TYR A 103 8.84 3.75 3.34
CA TYR A 103 7.84 3.81 4.41
C TYR A 103 7.54 5.26 4.82
N GLN A 104 6.26 5.59 4.95
CA GLN A 104 5.78 6.80 5.59
C GLN A 104 4.54 6.52 6.43
N ASN A 105 4.46 7.12 7.62
CA ASN A 105 3.25 7.12 8.43
C ASN A 105 2.22 8.07 7.80
N LEU A 106 1.19 7.52 7.12
CA LEU A 106 0.18 8.31 6.42
C LEU A 106 -0.71 9.13 7.38
N GLY A 107 -0.75 8.76 8.66
CA GLY A 107 -1.49 9.49 9.69
C GLY A 107 -0.79 10.76 10.20
N ALA A 108 0.48 10.97 9.83
CA ALA A 108 1.28 12.08 10.36
C ALA A 108 0.95 13.46 9.78
N ASP A 109 0.43 13.50 8.53
CA ASP A 109 0.00 14.73 7.86
C ASP A 109 -1.33 14.51 7.15
N THR A 110 -2.36 15.20 7.62
CA THR A 110 -3.73 15.07 7.12
C THR A 110 -4.33 16.40 6.72
N VAL A 111 -5.20 16.36 5.72
CA VAL A 111 -6.05 17.47 5.30
C VAL A 111 -7.51 17.07 5.45
N VAL A 112 -8.33 18.01 5.91
CA VAL A 112 -9.78 17.78 6.01
C VAL A 112 -10.40 17.94 4.62
N ARG A 113 -11.08 16.89 4.13
CA ARG A 113 -11.81 16.88 2.86
C ARG A 113 -13.30 16.75 3.12
N GLU A 114 -14.09 17.38 2.27
CA GLU A 114 -15.52 17.07 2.17
C GLU A 114 -15.67 15.67 1.57
N ILE A 115 -16.62 14.91 2.10
CA ILE A 115 -16.93 13.56 1.62
C ILE A 115 -18.38 13.56 1.17
N ASP A 116 -18.62 12.98 -0.01
CA ASP A 116 -19.97 12.69 -0.49
C ASP A 116 -20.51 11.46 0.26
N SER A 117 -20.99 11.70 1.48
CA SER A 117 -21.54 10.68 2.37
C SER A 117 -22.75 11.22 3.13
N PRO A 118 -23.83 10.43 3.26
CA PRO A 118 -24.99 10.83 4.06
C PRO A 118 -24.72 10.80 5.58
N TYR A 119 -23.58 10.27 6.03
CA TYR A 119 -23.26 10.10 7.45
C TYR A 119 -22.17 11.05 7.96
N ILE A 120 -21.21 11.41 7.11
CA ILE A 120 -20.04 12.20 7.49
C ILE A 120 -19.80 13.25 6.41
N ALA A 121 -19.92 14.53 6.76
CA ALA A 121 -19.70 15.62 5.81
C ALA A 121 -18.21 15.87 5.51
N ARG A 122 -17.33 15.61 6.48
CA ARG A 122 -15.89 15.87 6.36
C ARG A 122 -15.07 14.81 7.10
N ALA A 123 -13.95 14.40 6.54
CA ALA A 123 -12.99 13.55 7.25
C ALA A 123 -11.54 13.98 6.99
N PRO A 124 -10.63 13.72 7.95
CA PRO A 124 -9.19 13.82 7.70
C PRO A 124 -8.77 12.73 6.71
N VAL A 125 -8.05 13.14 5.66
CA VAL A 125 -7.42 12.26 4.67
C VAL A 125 -5.94 12.57 4.64
N ALA A 126 -5.09 11.54 4.54
CA ALA A 126 -3.65 11.71 4.43
C ALA A 126 -3.32 12.61 3.22
N ARG A 127 -2.50 13.65 3.42
CA ARG A 127 -2.15 14.59 2.34
C ARG A 127 -1.52 13.87 1.15
N VAL A 128 -0.64 12.92 1.43
CA VAL A 128 0.05 12.14 0.40
C VAL A 128 -0.92 11.32 -0.46
N ILE A 129 -2.05 10.86 0.08
CA ILE A 129 -3.10 10.18 -0.70
C ILE A 129 -3.82 11.16 -1.61
N VAL A 130 -4.07 12.38 -1.13
CA VAL A 130 -4.70 13.46 -1.89
C VAL A 130 -3.82 13.93 -3.06
N GLU A 131 -2.50 13.93 -2.87
CA GLU A 131 -1.52 14.43 -3.83
C GLU A 131 -0.96 13.34 -4.75
N ALA A 132 -1.28 12.07 -4.49
CA ALA A 132 -0.88 10.94 -5.32
C ALA A 132 -1.57 11.01 -6.68
N ASP A 133 -0.84 10.62 -7.71
CA ASP A 133 -1.42 10.39 -9.04
C ASP A 133 -1.95 8.95 -9.19
N VAL A 134 -1.40 8.01 -8.42
CA VAL A 134 -1.73 6.57 -8.43
C VAL A 134 -1.68 6.00 -7.01
#